data_AF-A0A1C3WQZ3-F1
#
_entry.id   AF-A0A1C3WQZ3-F1
#
_cell.length_a   1.000
_cell.length_b   1.000
_cell.length_c   1.000
_cell.angle_alpha   90.00
_cell.angle_beta   90.00
_cell.angle_gamma   90.00
#
_symmetry.space_group_name_H-M   'P 1'
#
loop_
_entity.id
_entity.type
_entity.pdbx_description
1 polymer ?
#
loop_
_entity_poly.entity_id
_entity_poly.type
_entity_poly.pdbx_seq_one_letter_code
_entity_poly.pdbx_strand_id
1 'polypeptide(L)'
;MLKFTIATALLMSAFILPVHAANTMMKCDDASMMKAQSDVDAMTGPMMKEKKAMASKEMMMAKESMKAKKMDDCKMHLDKAMKSIGKM
;
A
#
# COMPACT_ATOMS: atom_id res chain seq x y z
N MET A 1 18.83 52.05 -15.06
CA MET A 1 17.88 51.02 -15.55
C MET A 1 18.67 49.72 -15.61
N LEU A 2 18.38 48.73 -14.75
CA LEU A 2 17.48 47.63 -15.07
C LEU A 2 16.99 46.99 -13.77
N LYS A 3 15.68 47.03 -13.55
CA LYS A 3 14.97 46.49 -12.40
C LYS A 3 14.58 45.05 -12.75
N PHE A 4 15.11 44.06 -12.04
CA PHE A 4 14.58 42.69 -12.08
C PHE A 4 14.06 42.34 -10.69
N THR A 5 12.83 42.76 -10.44
CA THR A 5 11.98 42.27 -9.36
C THR A 5 11.15 41.14 -9.97
N ILE A 6 11.29 39.90 -9.49
CA ILE A 6 10.48 38.66 -9.66
C ILE A 6 11.45 37.55 -9.20
N ALA A 7 11.18 36.65 -8.25
CA ALA A 7 10.00 35.83 -8.05
C ALA A 7 9.87 35.34 -6.59
N THR A 8 8.63 35.30 -6.15
CA THR A 8 7.99 34.36 -5.20
C THR A 8 8.87 33.26 -4.58
N ALA A 9 9.36 33.53 -3.37
CA ALA A 9 9.49 32.51 -2.32
C ALA A 9 8.17 32.56 -1.53
N LEU A 10 7.47 31.49 -1.16
CA LEU A 10 7.90 30.25 -0.56
C LEU A 10 6.83 29.19 -0.91
N LEU A 11 7.20 28.12 -1.63
CA LEU A 11 6.41 26.89 -1.57
C LEU A 11 6.62 26.31 -0.16
N MET A 12 5.58 26.39 0.67
CA MET A 12 5.45 25.51 1.82
C MET A 12 5.25 24.09 1.31
N SER A 13 6.32 23.41 0.95
CA SER A 13 6.35 21.96 0.97
C SER A 13 7.27 21.55 2.11
N ALA A 14 6.70 21.56 3.33
CA ALA A 14 7.20 20.70 4.39
C ALA A 14 6.98 19.25 3.91
N PHE A 15 7.86 18.78 3.01
CA PHE A 15 8.12 17.37 2.85
C PHE A 15 8.80 16.93 4.14
N ILE A 16 7.97 16.63 5.13
CA ILE A 16 8.35 15.72 6.21
C ILE A 16 8.49 14.36 5.54
N LEU A 17 9.60 14.14 4.85
CA LEU A 17 10.04 12.79 4.50
C LEU A 17 11.25 12.47 5.37
N PRO A 18 11.02 11.87 6.54
CA PRO A 18 11.91 10.86 7.05
C PRO A 18 11.14 9.55 7.02
N VAL A 19 11.42 8.69 6.03
CA VAL A 19 11.42 7.23 6.18
C VAL A 19 12.00 6.63 4.88
N HIS A 20 13.26 6.98 4.64
CA HIS A 20 14.19 6.04 4.02
C HIS A 20 14.59 5.02 5.10
N ALA A 21 13.61 4.28 5.63
CA ALA A 21 13.80 3.29 6.69
C ALA A 21 12.53 2.41 6.81
N ALA A 22 12.30 1.54 5.83
CA ALA A 22 11.46 0.34 6.02
C ALA A 22 11.81 -0.65 4.91
N ASN A 23 12.88 -1.41 5.17
CA ASN A 23 13.19 -2.65 4.49
C ASN A 23 11.93 -3.52 4.37
N THR A 24 11.72 -4.06 3.16
CA THR A 24 10.94 -5.27 2.83
C THR A 24 9.44 -5.36 3.15
N MET A 25 8.83 -4.46 3.92
CA MET A 25 7.39 -4.57 4.21
C MET A 25 6.52 -3.81 3.20
N MET A 26 5.50 -4.50 2.67
CA MET A 26 4.52 -3.95 1.75
C MET A 26 3.87 -2.68 2.33
N LYS A 27 3.81 -1.61 1.55
CA LYS A 27 3.15 -0.36 1.96
C LYS A 27 1.63 -0.50 1.77
N CYS A 28 0.84 0.12 2.65
CA CYS A 28 -0.59 0.28 2.41
C CYS A 28 -0.82 1.52 1.53
N ASP A 29 -0.59 1.37 0.24
CA ASP A 29 -0.87 2.37 -0.78
C ASP A 29 -1.64 1.71 -1.94
N ASP A 30 -2.29 2.52 -2.78
CA ASP A 30 -3.11 2.01 -3.88
C ASP A 30 -2.34 1.08 -4.83
N ALA A 31 -1.07 1.38 -5.13
CA ALA A 31 -0.27 0.56 -6.04
C ALA A 31 0.05 -0.80 -5.42
N SER A 32 0.47 -0.82 -4.15
CA SER A 32 0.75 -2.05 -3.41
C SER A 32 -0.50 -2.92 -3.24
N MET A 33 -1.64 -2.30 -2.89
CA MET A 33 -2.93 -2.98 -2.75
C MET A 33 -3.42 -3.56 -4.09
N MET A 34 -3.31 -2.79 -5.18
CA MET A 34 -3.75 -3.24 -6.50
C MET A 34 -2.87 -4.39 -7.02
N LYS A 35 -1.57 -4.37 -6.74
CA LYS A 35 -0.65 -5.48 -7.03
C LYS A 35 -1.01 -6.74 -6.24
N ALA A 36 -1.18 -6.62 -4.93
CA ALA A 36 -1.60 -7.75 -4.10
C ALA A 36 -2.96 -8.32 -4.55
N GLN A 37 -3.90 -7.47 -4.97
CA GLN A 37 -5.20 -7.93 -5.46
C GLN A 37 -5.05 -8.72 -6.76
N SER A 38 -4.22 -8.23 -7.69
CA SER A 38 -3.88 -8.95 -8.92
C SER A 38 -3.24 -10.30 -8.63
N ASP A 39 -2.38 -10.37 -7.62
CA ASP A 39 -1.72 -11.61 -7.19
C ASP A 39 -2.71 -12.65 -6.61
N VAL A 40 -3.66 -12.18 -5.80
CA VAL A 40 -4.77 -13.00 -5.29
C VAL A 40 -5.68 -13.46 -6.42
N ASP A 41 -6.01 -12.58 -7.36
CA ASP A 41 -6.88 -12.90 -8.50
C ASP A 41 -6.24 -13.92 -9.44
N ALA A 42 -4.92 -13.82 -9.64
CA ALA A 42 -4.11 -14.78 -10.40
C ALA A 42 -3.97 -16.15 -9.72
N MET A 43 -4.34 -16.31 -8.44
CA MET A 43 -4.42 -17.63 -7.83
C MET A 43 -5.50 -18.46 -8.50
N THR A 44 -5.07 -19.55 -9.13
CA THR A 44 -5.92 -20.53 -9.80
C THR A 44 -5.65 -21.93 -9.26
N GLY A 45 -6.60 -22.83 -9.48
CA GLY A 45 -6.50 -24.23 -9.06
C GLY A 45 -7.22 -24.56 -7.75
N PRO A 46 -7.73 -25.79 -7.61
CA PRO A 46 -8.55 -26.21 -6.48
C PRO A 46 -7.82 -26.16 -5.14
N MET A 47 -6.51 -26.43 -5.14
CA MET A 47 -5.63 -26.39 -3.96
C MET A 47 -5.37 -24.97 -3.44
N MET A 48 -5.66 -23.94 -4.24
CA MET A 48 -5.47 -22.54 -3.87
C MET A 48 -6.79 -21.84 -3.49
N LYS A 49 -7.94 -22.53 -3.59
CA LYS A 49 -9.26 -21.94 -3.37
C LYS A 49 -9.43 -21.37 -1.95
N GLU A 50 -8.96 -22.11 -0.94
CA GLU A 50 -9.02 -21.69 0.46
C GLU A 50 -8.05 -20.52 0.74
N LYS A 51 -6.81 -20.61 0.22
CA LYS A 51 -5.81 -19.55 0.31
C LYS A 51 -6.27 -18.26 -0.37
N LYS A 52 -6.88 -18.39 -1.55
CA LYS A 52 -7.49 -17.27 -2.28
C LYS A 52 -8.62 -16.64 -1.48
N ALA A 53 -9.52 -17.44 -0.91
CA ALA A 53 -10.61 -16.91 -0.09
C ALA A 53 -10.09 -16.16 1.15
N MET A 54 -9.09 -16.71 1.84
CA MET A 54 -8.45 -16.06 2.99
C MET A 54 -7.74 -14.76 2.58
N ALA A 55 -6.96 -14.80 1.48
CA ALA A 55 -6.28 -13.63 0.97
C ALA A 55 -7.26 -12.54 0.49
N SER A 56 -8.34 -12.90 -0.21
CA SER A 56 -9.39 -11.95 -0.61
C SER A 56 -10.07 -11.28 0.58
N LYS A 57 -10.32 -12.04 1.66
CA LYS A 57 -10.89 -11.50 2.90
C LYS A 57 -9.95 -10.48 3.54
N GLU A 58 -8.68 -10.84 3.70
CA GLU A 58 -7.67 -9.95 4.27
C GLU A 58 -7.44 -8.71 3.37
N MET A 59 -7.48 -8.84 2.04
CA MET A 59 -7.43 -7.70 1.13
C MET A 59 -8.63 -6.75 1.28
N MET A 60 -9.83 -7.28 1.54
CA MET A 60 -11.01 -6.47 1.83
C MET A 60 -10.84 -5.69 3.14
N MET A 61 -10.36 -6.35 4.20
CA MET A 61 -10.08 -5.71 5.49
C MET A 61 -8.97 -4.65 5.38
N ALA A 62 -7.95 -4.91 4.57
CA ALA A 62 -6.90 -3.94 4.26
C ALA A 62 -7.49 -2.71 3.56
N LYS A 63 -8.38 -2.90 2.59
CA LYS A 63 -9.06 -1.81 1.87
C LYS A 63 -9.98 -0.99 2.78
N GLU A 64 -10.70 -1.63 3.69
CA GLU A 64 -11.53 -0.94 4.69
C GLU A 64 -10.67 -0.13 5.66
N SER A 65 -9.57 -0.72 6.15
CA SER A 65 -8.61 -0.06 7.02
C SER A 65 -7.95 1.15 6.33
N MET A 66 -7.59 1.02 5.06
CA MET A 66 -7.07 2.10 4.22
C MET A 66 -8.07 3.25 4.11
N LYS A 67 -9.35 2.96 3.81
CA LYS A 67 -10.43 3.97 3.77
C LYS A 67 -10.64 4.64 5.12
N ALA A 68 -10.51 3.89 6.20
CA ALA A 68 -10.58 4.38 7.57
C ALA A 68 -9.29 5.08 8.04
N LYS A 69 -8.28 5.24 7.16
CA LYS A 69 -6.95 5.80 7.45
C LYS A 69 -6.16 5.06 8.55
N LYS A 70 -6.52 3.81 8.84
CA LYS A 70 -5.83 2.92 9.77
C LYS A 70 -4.72 2.17 9.02
N MET A 71 -3.60 2.85 8.79
CA MET A 71 -2.54 2.32 7.92
C MET A 71 -1.81 1.11 8.51
N ASP A 72 -1.68 1.03 9.84
CA ASP A 72 -1.09 -0.13 10.52
C ASP A 72 -1.95 -1.39 10.37
N ASP A 73 -3.26 -1.25 10.58
CA ASP A 73 -4.23 -2.34 10.34
C ASP A 73 -4.24 -2.76 8.88
N CYS A 74 -4.23 -1.77 7.97
CA CYS A 74 -4.16 -2.07 6.54
C CYS A 74 -2.91 -2.87 6.18
N LYS A 75 -1.75 -2.47 6.69
CA LYS A 75 -0.48 -3.17 6.48
C LYS A 75 -0.52 -4.58 7.05
N MET A 76 -1.10 -4.77 8.25
CA MET A 76 -1.25 -6.09 8.86
C MET A 76 -2.13 -7.00 8.01
N HIS A 77 -3.27 -6.51 7.54
CA HIS A 77 -4.18 -7.27 6.69
C HIS A 77 -3.54 -7.58 5.32
N LEU A 78 -2.83 -6.62 4.73
CA LEU A 78 -2.09 -6.82 3.49
C LEU A 78 -0.98 -7.88 3.65
N ASP A 79 -0.25 -7.88 4.77
CA ASP A 79 0.77 -8.90 5.07
C ASP A 79 0.18 -10.30 5.18
N LYS A 80 -0.95 -10.44 5.89
CA LYS A 80 -1.68 -11.70 6.03
C LYS A 80 -2.16 -12.22 4.67
N ALA A 81 -2.67 -11.33 3.80
CA ALA A 81 -3.06 -11.69 2.45
C ALA A 81 -1.87 -12.25 1.65
N MET A 82 -0.73 -11.56 1.69
CA MET A 82 0.47 -11.96 0.93
C MET A 82 1.11 -13.25 1.44
N LYS A 83 1.12 -13.48 2.77
CA LYS A 83 1.55 -14.75 3.36
C LYS A 83 0.64 -15.91 2.96
N SER A 84 -0.67 -15.69 2.91
CA SER A 84 -1.65 -16.71 2.52
C SER A 84 -1.40 -17.23 1.10
N ILE A 85 -0.87 -16.37 0.22
CA ILE A 85 -0.54 -16.72 -1.17
C ILE A 85 0.93 -17.08 -1.40
N GLY A 86 1.75 -17.10 -0.35
CA GLY A 86 3.16 -17.52 -0.38
C GLY A 86 4.12 -16.48 -0.97
N LYS A 87 3.76 -15.19 -0.94
CA LYS A 87 4.59 -14.09 -1.47
C LYS A 87 5.40 -13.32 -0.42
N MET A 88 5.34 -13.72 0.85
CA MET A 88 6.18 -13.21 1.96
C MET A 88 6.62 -14.33 2.89
#